data_AF-A0A0A1TSN7-F1
#
_entry.id   AF-A0A0A1TSN7-F1
#
_cell.length_a   1.000
_cell.length_b   1.000
_cell.length_c   1.000
_cell.angle_alpha   90.00
_cell.angle_beta   90.00
_cell.angle_gamma   90.00
#
_symmetry.space_group_name_H-M   'P 1'
#
loop_
_entity.id
_entity.type
_entity.pdbx_description
1 polymer ?
#
loop_
_entity_poly.entity_id
_entity_poly.type
_entity_poly.pdbx_seq_one_letter_code
_entity_poly.pdbx_strand_id
1 'polypeptide(L)'
;MKLSRAVVFSTAALGAWAETSVLSLPFSQDVLSTMPLCAASCLAKTSAISSKPSNNQTANLCKDVLFQQEAILCVRHMCTIMETLAAQNITNTACNVPLRDRSKQYIELSLAMGIAGSFTVMARLVFKRRYNLGLDTDDWLTGSLLVTSVATIVVNQYRLTNNGLGRDVWTITL
;
A
#
# COMPACT_ATOMS: atom_id res chain seq x y z
N MET A 1 35.47 -44.07 -15.77
CA MET A 1 36.28 -45.13 -15.10
C MET A 1 37.22 -44.42 -14.13
N LYS A 2 37.24 -44.59 -12.81
CA LYS A 2 36.72 -45.57 -11.83
C LYS A 2 36.45 -44.78 -10.53
N LEU A 3 35.22 -44.75 -10.00
CA LEU A 3 34.80 -45.39 -8.74
C LEU A 3 35.87 -45.52 -7.64
N SER A 4 35.65 -44.87 -6.50
CA SER A 4 36.14 -45.31 -5.20
C SER A 4 35.02 -45.19 -4.15
N ARG A 5 34.64 -46.35 -3.59
CA ARG A 5 33.71 -46.56 -2.47
C ARG A 5 34.56 -46.55 -1.19
N ALA A 6 34.17 -45.78 -0.17
CA ALA A 6 33.61 -46.21 1.14
C ALA A 6 34.51 -47.21 1.91
N VAL A 7 34.85 -47.10 3.20
CA VAL A 7 34.06 -46.92 4.44
C VAL A 7 35.09 -46.83 5.59
N VAL A 8 34.84 -46.11 6.70
CA VAL A 8 35.24 -46.56 8.07
C VAL A 8 34.37 -45.90 9.17
N PHE A 9 33.58 -46.78 9.80
CA PHE A 9 33.20 -46.96 11.22
C PHE A 9 32.56 -45.87 12.11
N SER A 10 31.37 -46.26 12.59
CA SER A 10 30.63 -45.78 13.76
C SER A 10 31.39 -45.93 15.09
N THR A 11 31.21 -44.96 15.99
CA THR A 11 30.98 -45.23 17.42
C THR A 11 29.85 -44.34 17.94
N ALA A 12 28.92 -44.97 18.65
CA ALA A 12 27.75 -44.36 19.24
C ALA A 12 28.12 -43.69 20.58
N ALA A 13 27.82 -42.41 20.72
CA ALA A 13 27.59 -41.77 22.01
C ALA A 13 26.34 -40.88 21.85
N LEU A 14 25.28 -41.31 22.51
CA LEU A 14 23.98 -40.66 22.59
C LEU A 14 24.10 -39.35 23.37
N GLY A 15 24.54 -38.29 22.70
CA GLY A 15 24.26 -36.92 23.09
C GLY A 15 23.31 -36.38 22.05
N ALA A 16 22.01 -36.41 22.35
CA ALA A 16 20.99 -35.76 21.53
C ALA A 16 21.29 -34.25 21.51
N TRP A 17 22.08 -33.80 20.53
CA TRP A 17 21.97 -32.44 20.07
C TRP A 17 20.60 -32.38 19.42
N ALA A 18 19.64 -31.85 20.19
CA ALA A 18 18.42 -31.34 19.64
C ALA A 18 18.85 -30.40 18.51
N GLU A 19 18.64 -30.82 17.26
CA GLU A 19 18.42 -29.87 16.18
C GLU A 19 17.22 -29.06 16.64
N THR A 20 17.50 -27.96 17.36
CA THR A 20 16.56 -26.87 17.43
C THR A 20 16.33 -26.50 15.99
N SER A 21 15.20 -26.97 15.46
CA SER A 21 14.52 -26.35 14.35
C SER A 21 14.32 -24.90 14.74
N VAL A 22 15.35 -24.10 14.48
CA VAL A 22 15.18 -22.67 14.31
C VAL A 22 14.19 -22.60 13.17
N LEU A 23 12.93 -22.39 13.54
CA LEU A 23 11.91 -21.92 12.63
C LEU A 23 12.54 -20.66 12.05
N SER A 24 13.14 -20.77 10.87
CA SER A 24 13.75 -19.64 10.20
C SER A 24 12.56 -18.78 9.79
N LEU A 25 12.17 -17.90 10.72
CA LEU A 25 11.18 -16.89 10.47
C LEU A 25 11.67 -16.19 9.21
N PRO A 26 10.83 -16.07 8.18
CA PRO A 26 11.29 -15.62 6.87
C PRO A 26 11.63 -14.13 6.84
N PHE A 27 11.57 -13.50 8.01
CA PHE A 27 11.88 -12.14 8.32
C PHE A 27 12.96 -12.10 9.41
N SER A 28 13.96 -11.22 9.27
CA SER A 28 14.97 -10.97 10.29
C SER A 28 14.33 -10.62 11.65
N GLN A 29 14.92 -11.11 12.74
CA GLN A 29 14.43 -10.86 14.11
C GLN A 29 14.28 -9.36 14.44
N ASP A 30 15.10 -8.51 13.83
CA ASP A 30 15.01 -7.05 13.96
C ASP A 30 13.66 -6.48 13.50
N VAL A 31 13.07 -7.07 12.48
CA VAL A 31 11.81 -6.58 11.92
C VAL A 31 10.59 -7.22 12.58
N LEU A 32 10.74 -8.45 13.09
CA LEU A 32 9.72 -9.05 13.92
C LEU A 32 9.59 -8.32 15.27
N SER A 33 10.69 -7.77 15.79
CA SER A 33 10.73 -7.03 17.06
C SER A 33 10.07 -5.65 16.98
N THR A 34 9.97 -5.07 15.78
CA THR A 34 9.30 -3.77 15.56
C THR A 34 7.82 -3.92 15.20
N MET A 35 7.36 -5.14 14.89
CA MET A 35 6.00 -5.43 14.47
C MET A 35 5.08 -5.73 15.67
N PRO A 36 3.77 -5.35 15.61
CA PRO A 36 2.81 -5.78 16.60
C PRO A 36 2.69 -7.31 16.67
N LEU A 37 2.54 -7.83 17.90
CA LEU A 37 2.47 -9.26 18.22
C LEU A 37 1.44 -10.02 17.36
N CYS A 38 0.29 -9.39 17.08
CA CYS A 38 -0.74 -9.98 16.24
C CYS A 38 -0.22 -10.28 14.81
N ALA A 39 0.41 -9.30 14.16
CA ALA A 39 0.91 -9.46 12.81
C ALA A 39 2.11 -10.41 12.73
N ALA A 40 2.99 -10.38 13.75
CA ALA A 40 4.08 -11.34 13.91
C ALA A 40 3.57 -12.79 13.94
N SER A 41 2.49 -13.05 14.69
CA SER A 41 1.88 -14.38 14.79
C SER A 41 1.27 -14.85 13.46
N CYS A 42 0.69 -13.93 12.68
CA CYS A 42 0.12 -14.24 11.37
C CYS A 42 1.21 -14.61 10.36
N LEU A 43 2.30 -13.85 10.30
CA LEU A 43 3.41 -14.13 9.39
C LEU A 43 4.12 -15.45 9.73
N ALA A 44 4.23 -15.79 11.02
CA ALA A 44 4.78 -17.06 11.47
C ALA A 44 3.88 -18.27 11.13
N LYS A 45 2.56 -18.09 11.10
CA LYS A 45 1.61 -19.13 10.69
C LYS A 45 1.60 -19.35 9.18
N THR A 46 1.71 -18.27 8.41
CA THR A 46 1.64 -18.32 6.94
C THR A 46 2.99 -18.62 6.29
N SER A 47 4.10 -18.56 7.02
CA SER A 47 5.43 -18.86 6.48
C SER A 47 5.57 -20.29 5.96
N ALA A 48 4.79 -21.24 6.50
CA ALA A 48 4.77 -22.63 6.04
C ALA A 48 4.18 -22.81 4.62
N ILE A 49 3.48 -21.80 4.11
CA ILE A 49 2.82 -21.82 2.79
C ILE A 49 3.78 -21.38 1.67
N SER A 50 4.89 -20.70 2.01
CA SER A 50 5.80 -20.19 0.98
C SER A 50 6.54 -21.32 0.27
N SER A 51 6.51 -21.28 -1.05
CA SER A 51 7.00 -22.35 -1.92
C SER A 51 8.50 -22.27 -2.26
N LYS A 52 9.22 -21.25 -1.75
CA LYS A 52 10.58 -20.94 -2.21
C LYS A 52 11.63 -21.07 -1.09
N PRO A 53 12.56 -22.04 -1.19
CA PRO A 53 13.76 -22.05 -0.37
C PRO A 53 14.79 -21.11 -1.01
N SER A 54 15.40 -20.19 -0.26
CA SER A 54 16.79 -19.76 -0.50
C SER A 54 17.20 -18.55 0.35
N ASN A 55 18.51 -18.53 0.64
CA ASN A 55 19.46 -17.50 1.12
C ASN A 55 19.04 -16.02 1.27
N ASN A 56 17.97 -15.54 0.63
CA ASN A 56 17.41 -14.22 0.79
C ASN A 56 15.89 -14.34 1.06
N GLN A 57 15.57 -14.93 2.23
CA GLN A 57 14.22 -15.35 2.62
C GLN A 57 13.21 -14.20 2.49
N THR A 58 13.59 -12.99 2.90
CA THR A 58 12.70 -11.83 2.89
C THR A 58 12.34 -11.38 1.47
N ALA A 59 13.32 -11.28 0.55
CA ALA A 59 13.07 -10.83 -0.82
C ALA A 59 12.21 -11.81 -1.65
N ASN A 60 12.35 -13.11 -1.39
CA ASN A 60 11.56 -14.14 -2.06
C ASN A 60 10.11 -14.17 -1.54
N LEU A 61 9.91 -13.95 -0.24
CA LEU A 61 8.58 -13.81 0.37
C LEU A 61 7.83 -12.60 -0.15
N CYS A 62 8.51 -11.47 -0.33
CA CYS A 62 7.92 -10.27 -0.90
C CYS A 62 7.36 -10.47 -2.32
N LYS A 63 7.78 -11.53 -3.02
CA LYS A 63 7.34 -11.88 -4.37
C LYS A 63 6.38 -13.08 -4.41
N ASP A 64 6.14 -13.74 -3.28
CA ASP A 64 5.27 -14.90 -3.19
C ASP A 64 3.81 -14.46 -2.98
N VAL A 65 3.00 -14.58 -4.03
CA VAL A 65 1.60 -14.11 -4.03
C VAL A 65 0.74 -14.90 -3.05
N LEU A 66 0.95 -16.21 -2.93
CA LEU A 66 0.18 -17.06 -2.04
C LEU A 66 0.46 -16.72 -0.57
N PHE A 67 1.73 -16.51 -0.24
CA PHE A 67 2.12 -16.05 1.08
C PHE A 67 1.49 -14.69 1.42
N GLN A 68 1.59 -13.71 0.50
CA GLN A 68 1.04 -12.37 0.75
C GLN A 68 -0.47 -12.39 0.94
N GLN A 69 -1.20 -13.15 0.12
CA GLN A 69 -2.65 -13.23 0.22
C GLN A 69 -3.09 -13.81 1.57
N GLU A 70 -2.50 -14.91 2.00
CA GLU A 70 -2.87 -15.56 3.26
C GLU A 70 -2.45 -14.73 4.49
N ALA A 71 -1.27 -14.09 4.41
CA ALA A 71 -0.80 -13.18 5.45
C ALA A 71 -1.75 -11.97 5.60
N ILE A 72 -2.19 -11.38 4.48
CA ILE A 72 -3.15 -10.26 4.49
C ILE A 72 -4.49 -10.70 5.08
N LEU A 73 -4.99 -11.89 4.75
CA LEU A 73 -6.24 -12.41 5.31
C LEU A 73 -6.15 -12.60 6.82
N CYS A 74 -5.06 -13.20 7.31
CA CYS A 74 -4.85 -13.39 8.75
C CYS A 74 -4.75 -12.04 9.48
N VAL A 75 -3.92 -11.11 9.00
CA VAL A 75 -3.70 -9.81 9.65
C VAL A 75 -4.98 -8.98 9.67
N ARG A 76 -5.79 -9.00 8.60
CA ARG A 76 -7.07 -8.28 8.54
C ARG A 76 -8.12 -8.83 9.49
N HIS A 77 -8.11 -10.14 9.75
CA HIS A 77 -9.10 -10.77 10.61
C HIS A 77 -8.71 -10.68 12.09
N MET A 78 -7.43 -10.79 12.40
CA MET A 78 -6.96 -10.96 13.78
C MET A 78 -6.48 -9.66 14.42
N CYS A 79 -6.01 -8.70 13.62
CA CYS A 79 -5.36 -7.50 14.15
C CYS A 79 -6.25 -6.25 14.01
N THR A 80 -6.02 -5.28 14.87
CA THR A 80 -6.70 -3.99 14.80
C THR A 80 -6.22 -3.18 13.60
N ILE A 81 -7.03 -2.21 13.15
CA ILE A 81 -6.70 -1.36 11.99
C ILE A 81 -5.32 -0.72 12.16
N MET A 82 -5.00 -0.16 13.34
CA MET A 82 -3.72 0.49 13.58
C MET A 82 -2.55 -0.50 13.51
N GLU A 83 -2.71 -1.71 14.05
CA GLU A 83 -1.69 -2.76 13.95
C GLU A 83 -1.52 -3.23 12.51
N THR A 84 -2.60 -3.33 11.73
CA THR A 84 -2.51 -3.69 10.31
C THR A 84 -1.74 -2.64 9.51
N LEU A 85 -1.95 -1.34 9.78
CA LEU A 85 -1.22 -0.26 9.10
C LEU A 85 0.25 -0.23 9.51
N ALA A 86 0.55 -0.45 10.79
CA ALA A 86 1.92 -0.55 11.29
C ALA A 86 2.66 -1.74 10.65
N ALA A 87 2.03 -2.91 10.66
CA ALA A 87 2.53 -4.10 9.99
C ALA A 87 2.74 -3.87 8.49
N GLN A 88 1.84 -3.14 7.83
CA GLN A 88 1.95 -2.78 6.42
C GLN A 88 3.13 -1.83 6.17
N ASN A 89 3.37 -0.84 7.01
CA ASN A 89 4.53 0.05 6.87
C ASN A 89 5.85 -0.73 7.01
N ILE A 90 5.93 -1.59 8.02
CA ILE A 90 7.12 -2.41 8.31
C ILE A 90 7.40 -3.42 7.20
N THR A 91 6.37 -4.08 6.68
CA THR A 91 6.53 -5.04 5.57
C THR A 91 6.88 -4.34 4.27
N ASN A 92 6.26 -3.21 3.95
CA ASN A 92 6.61 -2.44 2.74
C ASN A 92 8.04 -1.89 2.78
N THR A 93 8.51 -1.42 3.93
CA THR A 93 9.88 -0.93 4.10
C THR A 93 10.90 -2.05 3.97
N ALA A 94 10.65 -3.22 4.57
CA ALA A 94 11.53 -4.37 4.41
C ALA A 94 11.54 -4.95 2.99
N CYS A 95 10.39 -4.95 2.31
CA CYS A 95 10.26 -5.36 0.91
C CYS A 95 10.76 -4.31 -0.08
N ASN A 96 11.25 -3.15 0.38
CA ASN A 96 11.68 -2.02 -0.45
C ASN A 96 10.63 -1.64 -1.52
N VAL A 97 9.36 -1.65 -1.12
CA VAL A 97 8.27 -1.24 -2.02
C VAL A 97 8.38 0.27 -2.26
N PRO A 98 8.37 0.72 -3.54
CA PRO A 98 8.45 2.16 -3.82
C PRO A 98 7.22 2.87 -3.26
N LEU A 99 7.45 3.99 -2.57
CA LEU A 99 6.37 4.84 -2.04
C LEU A 99 5.55 5.38 -3.21
N ARG A 100 4.24 5.10 -3.22
CA ARG A 100 3.36 5.56 -4.28
C ARG A 100 2.76 6.91 -3.91
N ASP A 101 3.11 7.92 -4.69
CA ASP A 101 2.50 9.26 -4.61
C ASP A 101 1.82 9.60 -5.95
N ARG A 102 0.49 9.68 -5.92
CA ARG A 102 -0.37 10.06 -7.05
C ARG A 102 -1.00 11.45 -6.87
N SER A 103 -0.56 12.19 -5.86
CA SER A 103 -1.00 13.56 -5.54
C SER A 103 -0.91 14.49 -6.74
N LYS A 104 0.24 14.51 -7.43
CA LYS A 104 0.47 15.39 -8.58
C LYS A 104 -0.46 15.06 -9.75
N GLN A 105 -0.61 13.78 -10.05
CA GLN A 105 -1.50 13.31 -11.12
C GLN A 105 -2.96 13.69 -10.83
N TYR A 106 -3.39 13.62 -9.56
CA TYR A 106 -4.71 14.08 -9.14
C TYR A 106 -4.87 15.60 -9.33
N ILE A 107 -3.88 16.40 -8.91
CA ILE A 107 -3.90 17.87 -9.06
C ILE A 107 -4.03 18.25 -10.53
N GLU A 108 -3.21 17.67 -11.40
CA GLU A 108 -3.20 17.95 -12.84
C GLU A 108 -4.55 17.61 -13.50
N LEU A 109 -5.09 16.44 -13.20
CA LEU A 109 -6.37 16.01 -13.75
C LEU A 109 -7.53 16.88 -13.27
N SER A 110 -7.56 17.17 -11.96
CA SER A 110 -8.59 18.02 -11.36
C SER A 110 -8.56 19.43 -11.93
N LEU A 111 -7.37 20.00 -12.13
CA LEU A 111 -7.20 21.32 -12.73
C LEU A 111 -7.63 21.33 -14.21
N ALA A 112 -7.23 20.34 -14.99
CA ALA A 112 -7.59 20.25 -16.40
C ALA A 112 -9.11 20.15 -16.60
N MET A 113 -9.79 19.27 -15.86
CA MET A 113 -11.25 19.13 -15.92
C MET A 113 -11.96 20.39 -15.38
N GLY A 114 -11.41 21.01 -14.33
CA GLY A 114 -11.92 22.26 -13.78
C GLY A 114 -11.89 23.42 -14.77
N ILE A 115 -10.78 23.59 -15.50
CA ILE A 115 -10.63 24.62 -16.54
C ILE A 115 -11.59 24.35 -17.70
N ALA A 116 -11.64 23.12 -18.20
CA ALA A 116 -12.52 22.75 -19.30
C ALA A 116 -14.01 22.98 -18.94
N GLY A 117 -14.44 22.58 -17.74
CA GLY A 117 -15.79 22.82 -17.26
C GLY A 117 -16.09 24.30 -17.02
N SER A 118 -15.12 25.06 -16.50
CA SER A 118 -15.30 26.50 -16.33
C SER A 118 -15.46 27.22 -17.66
N PHE A 119 -14.71 26.80 -18.69
CA PHE A 119 -14.80 27.37 -20.03
C PHE A 119 -16.19 27.16 -20.66
N THR A 120 -16.75 25.95 -20.55
CA THR A 120 -18.09 25.66 -21.12
C THR A 120 -19.20 26.45 -20.44
N VAL A 121 -19.15 26.60 -19.11
CA VAL A 121 -20.09 27.43 -18.35
C VAL A 121 -19.98 28.89 -18.75
N MET A 122 -18.75 29.42 -18.83
CA MET A 122 -18.52 30.80 -19.25
C MET A 122 -19.01 31.05 -20.67
N ALA A 123 -18.74 30.13 -21.61
CA ALA A 123 -19.23 30.22 -22.98
C ALA A 123 -20.78 30.29 -23.03
N ARG A 124 -21.45 29.46 -22.22
CA ARG A 124 -22.93 29.46 -22.12
C ARG A 124 -23.47 30.81 -21.61
N LEU A 125 -22.90 31.35 -20.53
CA LEU A 125 -23.32 32.62 -19.95
C LEU A 125 -23.07 33.80 -20.90
N VAL A 126 -21.91 33.82 -21.56
CA VAL A 126 -21.56 34.84 -22.57
C VAL A 126 -22.51 34.77 -23.76
N PHE A 127 -22.84 33.58 -24.25
CA PHE A 127 -23.80 33.40 -25.34
C PHE A 127 -25.16 33.98 -24.97
N LYS A 128 -25.73 33.60 -23.82
CA LYS A 128 -27.03 34.13 -23.39
C LYS A 128 -27.01 35.66 -23.24
N ARG A 129 -25.92 36.20 -22.66
CA ARG A 129 -25.73 37.65 -22.52
C ARG A 129 -25.63 38.36 -23.88
N ARG A 130 -24.91 37.78 -24.86
CA ARG A 130 -24.68 38.40 -26.17
C ARG A 130 -25.94 38.49 -27.03
N TYR A 131 -26.83 37.51 -26.89
CA TYR A 131 -28.10 37.43 -27.61
C TYR A 131 -29.29 37.96 -26.79
N ASN A 132 -29.04 38.59 -25.64
CA ASN A 132 -30.08 39.10 -24.72
C ASN A 132 -31.14 38.04 -24.36
N LEU A 133 -30.74 36.77 -24.33
CA LEU A 133 -31.56 35.68 -23.82
C LEU A 133 -31.52 35.81 -22.30
N GLY A 134 -32.65 36.18 -21.69
CA GLY A 134 -32.75 36.42 -20.25
C GLY A 134 -32.09 35.32 -19.42
N LEU A 135 -31.49 35.72 -18.31
CA LEU A 135 -30.90 34.76 -17.36
C LEU A 135 -32.04 34.13 -16.56
N ASP A 136 -32.11 32.81 -16.63
CA ASP A 136 -33.10 32.04 -15.90
C ASP A 136 -32.50 31.55 -14.57
N THR A 137 -33.33 30.99 -13.69
CA THR A 137 -32.87 30.41 -12.42
C THR A 137 -31.78 29.35 -12.62
N ASP A 138 -31.83 28.61 -13.74
CA ASP A 138 -30.81 27.63 -14.13
C ASP A 138 -29.41 28.24 -14.31
N ASP A 139 -29.32 29.47 -14.86
CA ASP A 139 -28.02 30.12 -15.08
C ASP A 139 -27.42 30.62 -13.77
N TRP A 140 -28.25 31.10 -12.84
CA TRP A 140 -27.82 31.46 -11.51
C TRP A 140 -27.30 30.25 -10.73
N LEU A 141 -28.01 29.12 -10.81
CA LEU A 141 -27.55 27.86 -10.22
C LEU A 141 -26.23 27.40 -10.84
N THR A 142 -26.11 27.45 -12.17
CA THR A 142 -24.87 27.10 -12.88
C THR A 142 -23.70 28.00 -12.48
N GLY A 143 -23.93 29.31 -12.34
CA GLY A 143 -22.93 30.26 -11.85
C GLY A 143 -22.49 29.96 -10.41
N SER A 144 -23.44 29.65 -9.52
CA SER A 144 -23.13 29.27 -8.14
C SER A 144 -22.33 27.96 -8.05
N LEU A 145 -22.63 27.00 -8.93
CA LEU A 145 -21.91 25.74 -9.02
C LEU A 145 -20.48 25.95 -9.50
N LEU A 146 -20.25 26.87 -10.44
CA LEU A 146 -18.91 27.25 -10.88
C LEU A 146 -18.08 27.87 -9.75
N VAL A 147 -18.67 28.74 -8.92
CA VAL A 147 -17.96 29.29 -7.74
C VAL A 147 -17.63 28.19 -6.74
N THR A 148 -18.58 27.30 -6.47
CA THR A 148 -18.40 26.18 -5.54
C THR A 148 -17.36 25.18 -6.04
N SER A 149 -17.31 24.90 -7.34
CA SER A 149 -16.34 23.98 -7.93
C SER A 149 -14.91 24.53 -7.82
N VAL A 150 -14.71 25.83 -8.07
CA VAL A 150 -13.42 26.50 -7.87
C VAL A 150 -12.97 26.42 -6.42
N ALA A 151 -13.86 26.73 -5.47
CA ALA A 151 -13.55 26.60 -4.04
C ALA A 151 -13.15 25.16 -3.66
N THR A 152 -13.84 24.17 -4.22
CA THR A 152 -13.55 22.74 -3.99
C THR A 152 -12.18 22.35 -4.53
N ILE A 153 -11.82 22.79 -5.73
CA ILE A 153 -10.49 22.52 -6.32
C ILE A 153 -9.39 23.09 -5.41
N VAL A 154 -9.55 24.32 -4.93
CA VAL A 154 -8.59 24.96 -4.02
C VAL A 154 -8.45 24.16 -2.72
N VAL A 155 -9.55 23.79 -2.07
CA VAL A 155 -9.50 23.00 -0.82
C VAL A 155 -8.83 21.65 -1.06
N ASN A 156 -9.15 20.95 -2.14
CA ASN A 156 -8.58 19.64 -2.43
C ASN A 156 -7.07 19.72 -2.71
N GLN A 157 -6.62 20.75 -3.43
CA GLN A 157 -5.19 20.93 -3.74
C GLN A 157 -4.38 21.35 -2.50
N TYR A 158 -4.84 22.33 -1.74
CA TYR A 158 -4.03 22.89 -0.63
C TYR A 158 -4.21 22.15 0.70
N ARG A 159 -5.36 21.52 0.94
CA ARG A 159 -5.64 20.81 2.20
C ARG A 159 -5.50 19.31 2.00
N LEU A 160 -6.36 18.71 1.19
CA LEU A 160 -6.43 17.25 1.12
C LEU A 160 -5.14 16.62 0.58
N THR A 161 -4.55 17.22 -0.45
CA THR A 161 -3.33 16.68 -1.07
C THR A 161 -2.11 16.77 -0.14
N ASN A 162 -2.01 17.85 0.65
CA ASN A 162 -0.97 17.96 1.69
C ASN A 162 -1.19 16.99 2.85
N ASN A 163 -2.45 16.66 3.15
CA ASN A 163 -2.85 15.71 4.19
C ASN A 163 -2.86 14.24 3.72
N GLY A 164 -2.31 13.94 2.53
CA GLY A 164 -2.09 12.57 2.07
C GLY A 164 -3.07 12.05 1.01
N LEU A 165 -3.94 12.90 0.45
CA LEU A 165 -4.77 12.50 -0.69
C LEU A 165 -3.88 12.09 -1.87
N GLY A 166 -3.98 10.82 -2.28
CA GLY A 166 -3.16 10.25 -3.35
C GLY A 166 -1.88 9.54 -2.88
N ARG A 167 -1.65 9.44 -1.56
CA ARG A 167 -0.56 8.66 -0.96
C ARG A 167 -1.09 7.39 -0.30
N ASP A 168 -0.20 6.45 -0.08
CA ASP A 168 -0.52 5.22 0.65
C ASP A 168 -0.85 5.54 2.12
N VAL A 169 -1.95 4.97 2.65
CA VAL A 169 -2.53 5.35 3.96
C VAL A 169 -1.55 5.21 5.14
N TRP A 170 -0.64 4.23 5.07
CA TRP A 170 0.35 3.98 6.12
C TRP A 170 1.48 5.02 6.17
N THR A 171 1.53 5.95 5.21
CA THR A 171 2.51 7.06 5.18
C THR A 171 1.99 8.31 5.89
N ILE A 172 0.71 8.34 6.27
CA ILE A 172 0.06 9.48 6.89
C ILE A 172 0.20 9.32 8.41
N THR A 173 0.81 10.31 9.07
CA THR A 173 0.85 10.39 10.53
C THR A 173 -0.51 10.86 11.04
N LEU A 174 -1.16 10.02 11.85
CA LEU A 174 -2.37 10.37 12.59
C LEU A 174 -2.07 11.38 13.72
#